data_AF-D2U4Q7-F1
#
_entry.id   AF-D2U4Q7-F1
#
_cell.length_a   1.000
_cell.length_b   1.000
_cell.length_c   1.000
_cell.angle_alpha   90.00
_cell.angle_beta   90.00
_cell.angle_gamma   90.00
#
_symmetry.space_group_name_H-M   'P 1'
#
loop_
_entity.id
_entity.type
_entity.pdbx_description
1 polymer ?
#
loop_
_entity_poly.entity_id
_entity_poly.type
_entity_poly.pdbx_seq_one_letter_code
_entity_poly.pdbx_strand_id
1 'polypeptide(L)'
;MDALTEDVKDIEGLNLCKVLVHIIDREGDSIAHMRELSSHGYNFLILGKGGHTVEYQGKNQKLNDVADSLSYNNTVTINYKEKKSLSLG
;
A
#
# COMPACT_ATOMS: atom_id res chain seq x y z
N MET A 1 12.51 7.82 16.23
CA MET A 1 11.49 8.53 15.46
C MET A 1 11.62 8.02 14.04
N ASP A 2 10.52 7.65 13.40
CA ASP A 2 10.52 6.90 12.14
C ASP A 2 10.37 7.85 10.95
N ALA A 3 11.40 7.91 10.09
CA ALA A 3 11.50 8.89 9.01
C ALA A 3 10.34 8.80 8.02
N LEU A 4 9.82 7.60 7.73
CA LEU A 4 8.71 7.42 6.80
C LEU A 4 7.44 8.13 7.30
N THR A 5 7.13 7.96 8.59
CA THR A 5 5.91 8.56 9.17
C THR A 5 6.02 10.06 9.36
N GLU A 6 7.24 10.58 9.55
CA GLU A 6 7.49 12.03 9.58
C GLU A 6 7.29 12.65 8.20
N ASP A 7 7.88 12.07 7.15
CA ASP A 7 7.72 12.55 5.78
C ASP A 7 6.25 12.59 5.36
N VAL A 8 5.47 11.56 5.72
CA VAL A 8 4.02 11.54 5.45
C VAL A 8 3.30 12.67 6.19
N LYS A 9 3.62 12.92 7.47
CA LYS A 9 3.01 14.00 8.24
C LYS A 9 3.35 15.38 7.66
N ASP A 10 4.59 15.56 7.21
CA ASP A 10 5.03 16.81 6.60
C ASP A 10 4.28 17.08 5.28
N ILE A 11 4.06 16.06 4.45
CA ILE A 11 3.28 16.17 3.21
C ILE A 11 1.81 16.48 3.50
N GLU A 12 1.21 15.82 4.49
CA GLU A 12 -0.17 16.10 4.94
C GLU A 12 -0.33 17.54 5.42
N GLY A 13 0.70 18.09 6.08
CA GLY A 13 0.76 19.49 6.52
C GLY A 13 0.74 20.53 5.40
N LEU A 14 0.97 20.13 4.13
CA LEU A 14 0.95 21.04 2.98
C LEU A 14 -0.47 21.48 2.58
N ASN A 15 -1.53 20.88 3.15
CA ASN A 15 -2.94 21.25 2.89
C ASN A 15 -3.28 21.38 1.40
N LEU A 16 -2.90 20.38 0.60
CA LEU A 16 -3.00 20.39 -0.87
C LEU A 16 -4.43 20.42 -1.43
N CYS A 17 -5.46 20.62 -0.59
CA CYS A 17 -6.88 20.74 -0.95
C CYS A 17 -7.39 19.58 -1.84
N LYS A 18 -6.78 18.40 -1.69
CA LYS A 18 -7.09 17.17 -2.41
C LYS A 18 -6.96 16.00 -1.45
N VAL A 19 -7.61 14.89 -1.77
CA VAL A 19 -7.39 13.62 -1.07
C VAL A 19 -5.98 13.15 -1.39
N LEU A 20 -5.15 13.00 -0.37
CA LEU A 20 -3.82 12.43 -0.49
C LEU A 20 -3.89 10.91 -0.33
N VAL A 21 -3.12 10.21 -1.17
CA VAL A 21 -2.92 8.76 -1.12
C VAL A 21 -1.42 8.51 -1.22
N HIS A 22 -0.83 7.97 -0.16
CA HIS A 22 0.61 7.72 -0.06
C HIS A 22 0.94 6.35 -0.64
N ILE A 23 1.78 6.30 -1.67
CA ILE A 23 2.28 5.04 -2.26
C ILE A 23 3.66 4.78 -1.67
N ILE A 24 3.75 3.75 -0.84
CA ILE A 24 4.93 3.43 -0.05
C ILE A 24 5.48 2.07 -0.52
N ASP A 25 6.80 1.96 -0.65
CA ASP A 25 7.43 0.71 -1.02
C ASP A 25 7.45 -0.29 0.17
N ARG A 26 8.34 -1.28 0.11
CA ARG A 26 8.44 -2.32 1.15
C ARG A 26 8.82 -1.78 2.53
N GLU A 27 9.34 -0.56 2.64
CA GLU A 27 9.61 0.08 3.93
C GLU A 27 8.32 0.31 4.75
N GLY A 28 7.19 0.48 4.07
CA GLY A 28 5.88 0.60 4.70
C GLY A 28 5.32 -0.71 5.27
N ASP A 29 5.88 -1.87 4.92
CA ASP A 29 5.38 -3.21 5.28
C ASP A 29 5.77 -3.59 6.74
N SER A 30 5.43 -2.68 7.65
CA SER A 30 5.58 -2.77 9.09
C SER A 30 4.22 -2.53 9.73
N ILE A 31 3.81 -3.43 10.62
CA ILE A 31 2.56 -3.28 11.37
C ILE A 31 2.55 -1.98 12.16
N ALA A 32 3.71 -1.52 12.66
CA ALA A 32 3.82 -0.25 13.36
C ALA A 32 3.45 0.93 12.45
N HIS A 33 4.04 0.99 11.23
CA HIS A 33 3.75 2.06 10.26
C HIS A 33 2.28 2.04 9.85
N MET A 34 1.75 0.87 9.49
CA MET A 34 0.36 0.73 9.07
C MET A 34 -0.62 1.19 10.17
N ARG A 35 -0.37 0.84 11.42
CA ARG A 35 -1.20 1.28 12.55
C ARG A 35 -1.10 2.77 12.79
N GLU A 36 0.11 3.33 12.72
CA GLU A 36 0.32 4.76 12.91
C GLU A 36 -0.39 5.55 11.81
N LEU A 37 -0.15 5.23 10.53
CA LEU A 37 -0.82 5.86 9.39
C LEU A 37 -2.35 5.75 9.49
N SER A 38 -2.85 4.55 9.83
CA SER A 38 -4.28 4.33 10.02
C SER A 38 -4.86 5.13 11.19
N SER A 39 -4.12 5.29 12.29
CA SER A 39 -4.59 6.06 13.46
C SER A 39 -4.74 7.56 13.17
N HIS A 40 -3.96 8.08 12.21
CA HIS A 40 -4.10 9.45 11.73
C HIS A 40 -5.18 9.60 10.64
N GLY A 41 -5.74 8.49 10.16
CA GLY A 41 -6.76 8.49 9.11
C GLY A 41 -6.20 8.75 7.70
N TYR A 42 -4.90 8.55 7.48
CA TYR A 42 -4.28 8.74 6.17
C TYR A 42 -4.62 7.60 5.21
N ASN A 43 -4.77 7.92 3.93
CA ASN A 43 -4.93 6.91 2.88
C ASN A 43 -3.56 6.49 2.36
N PHE A 44 -3.30 5.20 2.28
CA PHE A 44 -2.02 4.68 1.82
C PHE A 44 -2.14 3.35 1.08
N LEU A 45 -1.17 3.08 0.22
CA LEU A 45 -0.94 1.81 -0.44
C LEU A 45 0.51 1.40 -0.17
N ILE A 46 0.70 0.18 0.35
CA ILE A 46 2.03 -0.34 0.69
C ILE A 46 2.33 -1.55 -0.18
N LEU A 47 3.57 -1.64 -0.67
CA LEU A 47 4.06 -2.85 -1.31
C LEU A 47 4.37 -3.93 -0.26
N GLY A 48 3.35 -4.71 0.10
CA GLY A 48 3.49 -5.80 1.07
C GLY A 48 4.34 -6.97 0.58
N LYS A 49 5.01 -7.67 1.51
CA LYS A 49 5.65 -8.96 1.26
C LYS A 49 4.60 -10.06 1.20
N GLY A 50 4.57 -10.75 0.07
CA GLY A 50 3.66 -11.86 -0.20
C GLY A 50 3.62 -13.00 0.81
N GLY A 51 4.69 -13.19 1.57
CA GLY A 51 4.78 -14.22 2.62
C GLY A 51 4.08 -13.85 3.93
N HIS A 52 3.68 -12.60 4.12
CA HIS A 52 2.98 -12.15 5.32
C HIS A 52 1.57 -12.75 5.38
N THR A 53 1.10 -13.03 6.60
CA THR A 53 -0.26 -13.50 6.83
C THR A 53 -1.16 -12.30 7.13
N VAL A 54 -2.30 -12.23 6.46
CA VAL A 54 -3.31 -11.19 6.63
C VAL A 54 -4.65 -11.84 6.94
N GLU A 55 -5.52 -11.10 7.64
CA GLU A 55 -6.92 -11.48 7.76
C GLU A 55 -7.69 -10.94 6.55
N TYR A 56 -8.30 -11.84 5.78
CA TYR A 56 -9.15 -11.51 4.65
C TYR A 56 -10.45 -12.32 4.73
N GLN A 57 -11.59 -11.63 4.67
CA GLN A 57 -12.93 -12.24 4.79
C GLN A 57 -13.08 -13.17 6.01
N GLY A 58 -12.51 -12.78 7.16
CA GLY A 58 -12.55 -13.54 8.41
C GLY A 58 -11.64 -14.78 8.45
N LYS A 59 -10.70 -14.91 7.51
CA LYS A 59 -9.71 -16.00 7.48
C LYS A 59 -8.30 -15.46 7.43
N ASN A 60 -7.40 -16.10 8.18
CA ASN A 60 -5.96 -15.85 8.08
C ASN A 60 -5.39 -16.57 6.87
N GLN A 61 -4.83 -15.82 5.92
CA GLN A 61 -4.31 -16.31 4.65
C GLN A 61 -3.01 -15.59 4.30
N LYS A 62 -2.16 -16.17 3.44
CA LYS A 62 -0.98 -15.44 2.95
C LYS A 62 -1.41 -14.33 2.02
N LEU A 63 -0.69 -13.21 2.06
CA LEU A 63 -0.98 -12.05 1.23
C LEU A 63 -0.97 -12.39 -0.27
N ASN A 64 -0.05 -13.24 -0.72
CA ASN A 64 -0.04 -13.73 -2.10
C ASN A 64 -1.30 -14.51 -2.47
N ASP A 65 -1.76 -15.42 -1.61
CA ASP A 65 -2.95 -16.24 -1.88
C ASP A 65 -4.20 -15.34 -2.01
N VAL A 66 -4.29 -14.31 -1.16
CA VAL A 66 -5.34 -13.29 -1.25
C VAL A 66 -5.22 -12.53 -2.57
N ALA A 67 -4.02 -12.04 -2.92
CA ALA A 67 -3.79 -11.28 -4.15
C ALA A 67 -4.15 -12.08 -5.41
N ASP A 68 -3.79 -13.37 -5.46
CA ASP A 68 -4.11 -14.27 -6.57
C ASP A 68 -5.62 -14.56 -6.69
N SER A 69 -6.36 -14.47 -5.58
CA SER A 69 -7.82 -14.65 -5.56
C SER A 69 -8.60 -13.41 -6.03
N LEU A 70 -7.97 -12.23 -6.03
CA LEU A 70 -8.62 -10.98 -6.42
C LEU A 70 -8.76 -10.89 -7.95
N SER A 71 -9.97 -10.56 -8.40
CA SER A 71 -10.21 -10.20 -9.80
C SER A 71 -9.99 -8.70 -9.99
N TYR A 72 -9.12 -8.33 -10.93
CA TYR A 72 -8.83 -6.93 -11.27
C TYR A 72 -9.07 -6.69 -12.77
N ASN A 73 -9.72 -5.57 -13.07
CA ASN A 73 -9.85 -5.09 -14.43
C ASN A 73 -8.60 -4.28 -14.78
N ASN A 74 -7.79 -4.80 -15.68
CA ASN A 74 -6.59 -4.11 -16.13
C ASN A 74 -6.96 -3.06 -17.17
N THR A 75 -6.92 -1.78 -16.78
CA THR A 75 -7.27 -0.67 -17.67
C THR A 75 -6.11 -0.30 -18.59
N VAL A 76 -4.86 -0.49 -18.13
CA VAL A 76 -3.64 -0.18 -18.89
C VAL A 76 -2.55 -1.20 -18.56
N THR A 77 -1.84 -1.70 -19.58
CA THR A 77 -0.62 -2.49 -19.41
C THR A 77 0.59 -1.58 -19.62
N ILE A 78 1.42 -1.39 -18.58
CA ILE A 78 2.65 -0.61 -18.69
C ILE A 78 3.82 -1.59 -18.83
N ASN A 79 4.58 -1.48 -19.91
CA ASN A 79 5.81 -2.24 -20.10
C ASN A 79 6.95 -1.52 -19.38
N TYR A 80 7.44 -2.07 -18.26
CA TYR A 80 8.58 -1.53 -17.53
C TYR A 80 9.78 -2.48 -17.65
N LYS A 81 10.87 -2.01 -18.27
CA LYS A 81 12.13 -2.76 -18.46
C LYS A 81 11.94 -4.20 -18.98
N GLU A 82 11.15 -4.36 -20.04
CA GLU A 82 10.83 -5.66 -20.67
C GLU A 82 10.14 -6.69 -19.76
N LYS A 83 9.65 -6.28 -18.58
CA LYS A 83 8.75 -7.07 -17.74
C LYS A 83 7.36 -6.44 -17.74
N LYS A 84 6.35 -7.23 -18.09
CA LYS A 84 4.94 -6.83 -17.93
C LYS A 84 4.66 -6.65 -16.44
N SER A 85 4.31 -5.44 -16.04
CA SER A 85 3.84 -5.16 -14.68
C SER A 85 2.45 -4.51 -14.76
N LEU A 86 1.50 -5.12 -14.07
CA LEU A 86 0.12 -4.66 -13.98
C LEU A 86 0.05 -3.51 -12.96
N SER A 87 -0.62 -2.40 -13.29
CA SER A 87 -0.85 -1.28 -12.36
C SER A 87 -2.34 -1.11 -12.08
N LEU A 88 -2.70 -1.01 -10.80
CA LEU A 88 -4.06 -0.69 -10.34
C LEU A 88 -4.29 0.83 -10.47
N GLY A 89 -5.42 1.22 -11.06
CA GLY A 89 -5.85 2.62 -11.21
C GLY A 89 -7.26 2.81 -10.69
#